data_AF-A0A1Q3TPF9-F1
#
_entry.id   AF-A0A1Q3TPF9-F1
#
_cell.length_a   1.000
_cell.length_b   1.000
_cell.length_c   1.000
_cell.angle_alpha   90.00
_cell.angle_beta   90.00
_cell.angle_gamma   90.00
#
_symmetry.space_group_name_H-M   'P 1'
#
loop_
_entity.id
_entity.type
_entity.pdbx_description
1 polymer ?
#
loop_
_entity_poly.entity_id
_entity_poly.type
_entity_poly.pdbx_seq_one_letter_code
_entity_poly.pdbx_strand_id
1 'polypeptide(L)'
;MEPVYAFRFFFDWGSPSECLWPDNQAARARFGFAPSIEIFPVSPALKAEVIRVGEWYQTALNWDYPPDPGPWRQAECDRFNRGVRQLFDALGKELGPNFKLVYAQDEPAEDPDLDEYLKDPAHFKRKRLD
;
A
#
# COMPACT_ATOMS: atom_id res chain seq x y z
N MET A 1 27.73 -5.47 -5.64
CA MET A 1 27.14 -5.13 -6.95
C MET A 1 26.11 -4.05 -6.69
N GLU A 2 26.07 -2.99 -7.51
CA GLU A 2 25.05 -1.95 -7.36
C GLU A 2 23.69 -2.42 -7.91
N PRO A 3 22.57 -2.03 -7.28
CA PRO A 3 21.25 -2.41 -7.77
C PRO A 3 20.94 -1.73 -9.11
N VAL A 4 20.37 -2.50 -10.05
CA VAL A 4 20.05 -2.05 -11.41
C VAL A 4 18.70 -1.35 -11.44
N TYR A 5 17.71 -1.91 -10.74
CA TYR A 5 16.33 -1.44 -10.75
C TYR A 5 15.97 -0.82 -9.41
N ALA A 6 15.48 0.42 -9.41
CA ALA A 6 15.03 1.10 -8.20
C ALA A 6 13.50 1.23 -8.20
N PHE A 7 12.87 0.97 -7.05
CA PHE A 7 11.44 1.05 -6.85
C PHE A 7 11.09 1.69 -5.51
N ARG A 8 10.01 2.48 -5.49
CA ARG A 8 9.30 2.86 -4.26
C ARG A 8 8.18 1.85 -4.01
N PHE A 9 8.09 1.35 -2.79
CA PHE A 9 7.10 0.38 -2.36
C PHE A 9 5.97 1.07 -1.61
N PHE A 10 4.76 1.04 -2.17
CA PHE A 10 3.50 1.46 -1.54
C PHE A 10 2.32 0.96 -2.35
N PHE A 11 1.18 0.71 -1.70
CA PHE A 11 -0.09 0.45 -2.37
C PHE A 11 -0.81 1.77 -2.67
N ASP A 12 -1.50 1.83 -3.81
CA ASP A 12 -2.33 2.96 -4.21
C ASP A 12 -3.81 2.54 -4.29
N TRP A 13 -4.71 3.51 -4.24
CA TRP A 13 -6.14 3.27 -4.34
C TRP A 13 -6.52 2.77 -5.74
N GLY A 14 -7.29 1.68 -5.80
CA GLY A 14 -7.71 1.02 -7.03
C GLY A 14 -6.62 0.16 -7.69
N SER A 15 -5.47 -0.03 -7.05
CA SER A 15 -4.32 -0.80 -7.59
C SER A 15 -3.80 -1.81 -6.57
N PRO A 16 -4.53 -2.92 -6.32
CA PRO A 16 -4.16 -3.89 -5.28
C PRO A 16 -2.95 -4.76 -5.65
N SER A 17 -2.57 -4.83 -6.94
CA SER A 17 -1.47 -5.69 -7.40
C SER A 17 -0.19 -4.93 -7.74
N GLU A 18 -0.29 -3.61 -7.90
CA GLU A 18 0.78 -2.69 -8.24
C GLU A 18 1.29 -2.00 -6.96
N CYS A 19 2.40 -2.51 -6.42
CA CYS A 19 3.02 -1.94 -5.23
C CYS A 19 4.48 -1.51 -5.45
N LEU A 20 5.05 -1.75 -6.63
CA LEU A 20 6.43 -1.47 -6.98
C LEU A 20 6.49 -0.39 -8.06
N TRP A 21 6.65 0.85 -7.63
CA TRP A 21 6.65 2.03 -8.51
C TRP A 21 8.07 2.36 -8.97
N PRO A 22 8.38 2.31 -10.27
CA PRO A 22 9.73 2.57 -10.78
C PRO A 22 10.27 3.93 -10.35
N ASP A 23 11.49 3.93 -9.81
CA ASP A 23 12.19 5.11 -9.29
C ASP A 23 13.45 5.46 -10.09
N ASN A 24 13.77 4.65 -11.12
CA ASN A 24 14.82 4.96 -12.09
C ASN A 24 14.43 4.56 -13.52
N GLN A 25 15.20 5.07 -14.50
CA GLN A 25 14.92 4.83 -15.92
C GLN A 25 15.05 3.34 -16.30
N ALA A 26 16.00 2.61 -15.72
CA ALA A 26 16.18 1.18 -15.98
C ALA A 26 14.95 0.36 -15.57
N ALA A 27 14.39 0.63 -14.39
CA ALA A 27 13.16 0.00 -13.93
C ALA A 27 11.97 0.37 -14.83
N ARG A 28 11.81 1.67 -15.15
CA ARG A 28 10.73 2.17 -16.01
C ARG A 28 10.77 1.51 -17.39
N ALA A 29 11.95 1.40 -18.00
CA ALA A 29 12.13 0.79 -19.32
C ALA A 29 11.84 -0.72 -19.32
N ARG A 30 12.20 -1.43 -18.24
CA ARG A 30 12.03 -2.88 -18.15
C ARG A 30 10.62 -3.33 -17.75
N PHE A 31 9.95 -2.57 -16.88
CA PHE A 31 8.71 -2.99 -16.21
C PHE A 31 7.50 -2.11 -16.57
N GLY A 32 7.70 -0.93 -17.17
CA GLY A 32 6.60 0.00 -17.48
C GLY A 32 6.36 1.01 -16.35
N PHE A 33 5.16 1.59 -16.26
CA PHE A 33 4.83 2.63 -15.26
C PHE A 33 4.28 2.07 -13.95
N ALA A 34 3.29 1.18 -14.05
CA ALA A 34 2.59 0.57 -12.92
C ALA A 34 2.60 -0.96 -13.14
N PRO A 35 3.75 -1.61 -12.90
CA PRO A 35 3.86 -3.04 -13.14
C PRO A 35 3.10 -3.82 -12.06
N SER A 36 2.22 -4.73 -12.49
CA SER A 36 1.60 -5.71 -11.60
C SER A 36 2.68 -6.63 -10.99
N ILE A 37 2.51 -7.07 -9.74
CA ILE A 37 3.42 -8.01 -9.08
C ILE A 37 3.61 -9.31 -9.89
N GLU A 38 2.65 -9.66 -10.74
CA GLU A 38 2.66 -10.88 -11.55
C GLU A 38 3.88 -11.01 -12.48
N ILE A 39 4.46 -9.89 -12.92
CA ILE A 39 5.61 -9.91 -13.83
C ILE A 39 6.97 -9.96 -13.11
N PHE A 40 6.98 -9.86 -11.78
CA PHE A 40 8.20 -9.88 -11.00
C PHE A 40 8.68 -11.32 -10.73
N PRO A 41 10.01 -11.52 -10.62
CA PRO A 41 10.62 -12.83 -10.40
C PRO A 41 10.57 -13.23 -8.91
N VAL A 42 9.39 -13.21 -8.31
CA VAL A 42 9.14 -13.68 -6.94
C VAL A 42 8.23 -14.90 -6.94
N SER A 43 8.18 -15.61 -5.81
CA SER A 43 7.42 -16.83 -5.62
C SER A 43 5.91 -16.58 -5.81
N PRO A 44 5.15 -17.58 -6.31
CA PRO A 44 3.69 -17.46 -6.40
C PRO A 44 3.01 -17.15 -5.07
N ALA A 45 3.55 -17.67 -3.97
CA ALA A 45 3.05 -17.39 -2.62
C ALA A 45 3.22 -15.91 -2.25
N LEU A 46 4.37 -15.31 -2.58
CA LEU A 46 4.60 -13.89 -2.32
C LEU A 46 3.73 -12.99 -3.21
N LYS A 47 3.49 -13.38 -4.47
CA LYS A 47 2.54 -12.66 -5.35
C LYS A 47 1.13 -12.65 -4.77
N ALA A 48 0.64 -13.81 -4.34
CA ALA A 48 -0.67 -13.93 -3.71
C ALA A 48 -0.75 -13.10 -2.42
N GLU A 49 0.31 -13.08 -1.62
CA GLU A 49 0.37 -12.27 -0.41
C GLU A 49 0.36 -10.76 -0.70
N VAL A 50 1.07 -10.31 -1.74
CA VAL A 50 1.02 -8.90 -2.20
C VAL A 50 -0.41 -8.52 -2.58
N ILE A 51 -1.09 -9.34 -3.39
CA ILE A 51 -2.47 -9.08 -3.80
C ILE A 51 -3.39 -9.04 -2.58
N ARG A 52 -3.28 -10.02 -1.68
CA ARG A 52 -4.09 -10.10 -0.46
C ARG A 52 -3.90 -8.87 0.44
N VAL A 53 -2.67 -8.40 0.63
CA VAL A 53 -2.37 -7.20 1.44
C VAL A 53 -2.82 -5.94 0.71
N GLY A 54 -2.69 -5.87 -0.61
CA GLY A 54 -3.17 -4.75 -1.41
C GLY A 54 -4.69 -4.63 -1.42
N GLU A 55 -5.41 -5.75 -1.55
CA GLU A 55 -6.87 -5.82 -1.39
C GLU A 55 -7.30 -5.42 0.02
N TRP A 56 -6.56 -5.87 1.04
CA TRP A 56 -6.80 -5.45 2.42
C TRP A 56 -6.63 -3.94 2.55
N TYR A 57 -5.54 -3.35 2.02
CA TYR A 57 -5.34 -1.90 2.02
C TYR A 57 -6.52 -1.15 1.43
N GLN A 58 -7.11 -1.62 0.31
CA GLN A 58 -8.27 -0.97 -0.29
C GLN A 58 -9.44 -0.82 0.70
N THR A 59 -9.59 -1.72 1.67
CA THR A 59 -10.68 -1.63 2.67
C THR A 59 -10.48 -0.53 3.71
N ALA A 60 -9.30 0.11 3.76
CA ALA A 60 -9.04 1.26 4.61
C ALA A 60 -9.72 2.54 4.10
N LEU A 61 -10.06 2.61 2.81
CA LEU A 61 -10.77 3.75 2.23
C LEU A 61 -12.28 3.60 2.37
N ASN A 62 -12.96 4.70 2.69
CA ASN A 62 -14.41 4.79 2.50
C ASN A 62 -14.72 4.94 1.00
N TRP A 63 -15.03 3.84 0.33
CA TRP A 63 -15.31 3.86 -1.11
C TRP A 63 -16.64 4.53 -1.48
N ASP A 64 -17.60 4.58 -0.55
CA ASP A 64 -18.88 5.26 -0.78
C ASP A 64 -18.65 6.78 -0.88
N TYR A 65 -17.77 7.31 -0.03
CA TYR A 65 -17.34 8.71 -0.08
C TYR A 65 -15.92 8.88 0.48
N PRO A 66 -14.87 8.89 -0.37
CA PRO A 66 -13.46 8.94 0.05
C PRO A 66 -13.06 10.09 0.98
N PRO A 67 -13.70 11.28 0.92
CA PRO A 67 -13.40 12.34 1.87
C PRO A 67 -13.82 12.05 3.32
N ASP A 68 -14.74 11.11 3.57
CA ASP A 68 -15.16 10.75 4.92
C ASP A 68 -14.21 9.75 5.59
N PRO A 69 -14.26 9.60 6.93
CA PRO A 69 -13.41 8.68 7.65
C PRO A 69 -13.44 7.26 7.08
N GLY A 70 -12.24 6.68 6.93
CA GLY A 70 -12.08 5.26 6.61
C GLY A 70 -12.61 4.37 7.75
N PRO A 71 -13.05 3.14 7.46
CA PRO A 71 -13.71 2.29 8.45
C PRO A 71 -12.75 1.65 9.47
N TRP A 72 -11.44 1.76 9.26
CA TRP A 72 -10.46 1.10 10.10
C TRP A 72 -10.30 1.78 11.46
N ARG A 73 -10.44 0.96 12.51
CA ARG A 73 -9.99 1.29 13.87
C ARG A 73 -8.48 1.10 13.98
N GLN A 74 -7.88 1.74 14.98
CA GLN A 74 -6.43 1.80 15.16
C GLN A 74 -5.81 0.40 15.24
N ALA A 75 -6.51 -0.57 15.84
CA ALA A 75 -6.06 -1.96 15.91
C ALA A 75 -5.88 -2.60 14.52
N GLU A 76 -6.74 -2.29 13.55
CA GLU A 76 -6.63 -2.80 12.18
C GLU A 76 -5.54 -2.06 11.41
N CYS A 77 -5.42 -0.74 11.59
CA CYS A 77 -4.31 0.06 11.08
C CYS A 77 -2.96 -0.52 11.53
N ASP A 78 -2.79 -0.78 12.83
CA ASP A 78 -1.57 -1.35 13.39
C ASP A 78 -1.27 -2.75 12.84
N ARG A 79 -2.33 -3.56 12.64
CA ARG A 79 -2.20 -4.90 12.06
C ARG A 79 -1.73 -4.81 10.61
N PHE A 80 -2.29 -3.89 9.82
CA PHE A 80 -1.87 -3.63 8.45
C PHE A 80 -0.43 -3.15 8.39
N ASN A 81 -0.06 -2.14 9.18
CA ASN A 81 1.28 -1.55 9.23
C ASN A 81 2.35 -2.61 9.51
N ARG A 82 2.09 -3.54 10.44
CA ARG A 82 2.98 -4.70 10.67
C ARG A 82 3.04 -5.63 9.46
N GLY A 83 1.90 -5.97 8.87
CA GLY A 83 1.83 -6.88 7.71
C GLY A 83 2.55 -6.32 6.49
N VAL A 84 2.35 -5.05 6.16
CA VAL A 84 2.96 -4.40 4.99
C VAL A 84 4.48 -4.25 5.14
N ARG A 85 4.98 -4.02 6.36
CA ARG A 85 6.43 -4.04 6.64
C ARG A 85 7.03 -5.43 6.47
N GLN A 86 6.35 -6.48 6.94
CA GLN A 86 6.79 -7.87 6.74
C GLN A 86 6.81 -8.26 5.25
N LEU A 87 5.80 -7.82 4.50
CA LEU A 87 5.72 -8.01 3.06
C LEU A 87 6.87 -7.30 2.33
N PHE A 88 7.18 -6.06 2.70
CA PHE A 88 8.34 -5.32 2.16
C PHE A 88 9.66 -6.07 2.37
N ASP A 89 9.89 -6.58 3.58
CA ASP A 89 11.08 -7.37 3.89
C ASP A 89 11.16 -8.66 3.07
N ALA A 90 10.02 -9.33 2.85
CA ALA A 90 9.95 -10.54 2.02
C ALA A 90 10.23 -10.23 0.54
N LEU A 91 9.66 -9.15 0.00
CA LEU A 91 9.94 -8.67 -1.36
C LEU A 91 11.43 -8.38 -1.57
N GLY A 92 12.05 -7.67 -0.64
CA GLY A 92 13.49 -7.38 -0.71
C GLY A 92 14.36 -8.63 -0.75
N LYS A 93 14.01 -9.66 0.04
CA LYS A 93 14.73 -10.94 0.07
C LYS A 93 14.59 -11.73 -1.23
N GLU A 94 13.38 -11.83 -1.78
CA GLU A 94 13.14 -12.63 -2.99
C GLU A 94 13.63 -11.95 -4.27
N LEU A 95 13.47 -10.63 -4.39
CA LEU A 95 13.96 -9.88 -5.56
C LEU A 95 15.49 -9.83 -5.62
N GLY A 96 16.14 -9.83 -4.46
CA GLY A 96 17.59 -9.91 -4.34
C GLY A 96 18.31 -8.62 -4.76
N PRO A 97 19.65 -8.68 -4.90
CA PRO A 97 20.51 -7.49 -4.93
C PRO A 97 20.40 -6.64 -6.21
N ASN A 98 19.74 -7.13 -7.26
CA ASN A 98 19.49 -6.37 -8.48
C ASN A 98 18.44 -5.28 -8.29
N PHE A 99 17.66 -5.35 -7.20
CA PHE A 99 16.57 -4.45 -6.90
C PHE A 99 16.90 -3.61 -5.66
N LYS A 100 16.70 -2.30 -5.76
CA LYS A 100 16.66 -1.38 -4.63
C LYS A 100 15.21 -1.05 -4.34
N LEU A 101 14.73 -1.41 -3.15
CA LEU A 101 13.41 -1.03 -2.70
C LEU A 101 13.52 0.09 -1.65
N VAL A 102 12.65 1.09 -1.78
CA VAL A 102 12.45 2.14 -0.78
C VAL A 102 11.06 1.97 -0.22
N TYR A 103 10.94 1.76 1.09
CA TYR A 103 9.64 1.74 1.75
C TYR A 103 9.03 3.15 1.73
N ALA A 104 7.86 3.29 1.11
CA ALA A 104 7.20 4.58 0.87
C ALA A 104 5.69 4.53 1.16
N GLN A 105 5.21 3.44 1.78
CA GLN A 105 3.81 3.31 2.19
C GLN A 105 3.48 4.39 3.22
N ASP A 106 2.44 5.18 2.94
CA ASP A 106 1.80 6.00 3.97
C ASP A 106 1.00 5.06 4.87
N GLU A 107 1.41 4.97 6.12
CA GLU A 107 0.85 4.04 7.08
C GLU A 107 -0.46 4.59 7.63
N PRO A 108 -1.61 3.92 7.38
CA PRO A 108 -2.88 4.40 7.91
C PRO A 108 -2.84 4.46 9.43
N ALA A 109 -3.55 5.45 9.97
CA ALA A 109 -3.92 5.59 11.36
C ALA A 109 -5.44 5.73 11.43
N GLU A 110 -6.02 5.42 12.60
CA GLU A 110 -7.44 5.67 12.79
C GLU A 110 -7.76 7.14 12.55
N ASP A 111 -8.82 7.39 11.76
CA ASP A 111 -9.27 8.74 11.50
C ASP A 111 -9.78 9.38 12.81
N PRO A 112 -9.26 10.54 13.23
CA PRO A 112 -9.62 11.14 14.52
C PRO A 112 -11.11 11.52 14.61
N ASP A 113 -11.79 11.65 13.47
CA ASP A 113 -13.21 11.96 13.41
C ASP A 113 -14.09 10.70 13.26
N LEU A 114 -13.51 9.48 13.22
CA LEU A 114 -14.27 8.24 12.98
C LEU A 114 -15.38 8.01 14.01
N ASP A 115 -15.11 8.26 15.29
CA ASP A 115 -16.13 8.13 16.34
C ASP A 115 -17.29 9.11 16.16
N GLU A 116 -17.04 10.30 15.62
CA GLU A 116 -18.10 11.27 15.35
C GLU A 116 -18.87 10.89 14.09
N TYR A 117 -18.16 10.48 13.03
CA TYR A 117 -18.76 9.98 11.80
C TYR A 117 -19.71 8.81 12.07
N LEU A 118 -19.33 7.84 12.89
CA LEU A 118 -20.16 6.66 13.17
C LEU A 118 -21.42 6.94 13.99
N LYS A 119 -21.53 8.10 14.66
CA LYS A 119 -22.75 8.48 15.39
C LYS A 119 -23.85 8.95 14.45
N ASP A 120 -23.49 9.72 13.43
CA ASP A 120 -24.44 10.27 12.44
C ASP A 120 -23.75 10.52 11.08
N PRO A 121 -23.52 9.46 10.27
CA PRO A 121 -22.85 9.59 8.98
C PRO A 121 -23.56 10.56 8.02
N ALA A 122 -24.90 10.63 8.09
CA ALA A 122 -25.70 11.42 7.15
C ALA A 122 -25.51 12.93 7.32
N HIS A 123 -25.13 13.38 8.52
CA HIS A 123 -24.92 14.80 8.83
C HIS A 123 -23.49 15.11 9.26
N PHE A 124 -22.58 14.15 9.13
CA PHE A 124 -21.18 14.32 9.48
C PHE A 124 -20.54 15.45 8.67
N LYS A 125 -19.70 16.24 9.35
CA LYS A 125 -18.84 17.24 8.72
C LYS A 125 -17.46 17.15 9.35
N ARG A 126 -16.45 16.97 8.49
CA ARG A 126 -15.03 17.05 8.85
C ARG A 126 -14.78 18.31 9.67
N LYS A 127 -14.11 18.16 10.81
CA LYS A 127 -13.55 19.33 11.50
C LYS A 127 -12.41 19.86 10.62
N ARG A 128 -12.41 21.15 10.29
CA ARG A 128 -11.28 21.74 9.56
C ARG A 128 -10.05 21.57 10.46
N LEU A 129 -9.02 20.92 9.94
CA LEU A 129 -7.67 21.04 10.50
C LEU A 129 -7.27 22.51 10.32
N ASP A 130 -7.17 23.21 11.44
CA ASP A 130 -6.68 24.58 11.58
C ASP A 130 -5.16 24.69 11.38
#